data_AF-A0A166MEG5-F1
#
_entry.id   AF-A0A166MEG5-F1
#
_cell.length_a   1.000
_cell.length_b   1.000
_cell.length_c   1.000
_cell.angle_alpha   90.00
_cell.angle_beta   90.00
_cell.angle_gamma   90.00
#
_symmetry.space_group_name_H-M   'P 1'
#
loop_
_entity.id
_entity.type
_entity.pdbx_description
1 polymer ?
#
loop_
_entity_poly.entity_id
_entity_poly.type
_entity_poly.pdbx_seq_one_letter_code
_entity_poly.pdbx_strand_id
1 'polypeptide(L)'
;MCTVASPVRTCSNCGHSLTRPDIEIPASPFPNLVHGNQYAEGPQISMIHDAIALSLQHILTLDDEISRQETVLAELERKREGMTAYVTAHRGLLAPFRSVPEDILVEILMHFKAGWGENARCSYTGGPLEIAGVCRC
;
A
#
# COMPACT_ATOMS: atom_id res chain seq x y z
N MET A 1 -31.70 -23.43 17.01
CA MET A 1 -30.98 -22.24 16.51
C MET A 1 -29.53 -22.66 16.34
N CYS A 2 -29.03 -22.71 15.11
CA CYS A 2 -27.67 -23.17 14.84
C CYS A 2 -26.75 -21.96 14.77
N THR A 3 -25.88 -21.80 15.77
CA THR A 3 -24.77 -20.85 15.72
C THR A 3 -23.81 -21.32 14.64
N VAL A 4 -23.73 -20.60 13.52
CA VAL A 4 -22.73 -20.88 12.50
C VAL A 4 -21.40 -20.38 13.04
N ALA A 5 -20.67 -21.26 13.74
CA ALA A 5 -19.30 -21.00 14.11
C ALA A 5 -18.49 -20.75 12.83
N SER A 6 -18.04 -19.50 12.64
CA SER A 6 -17.15 -19.16 11.54
C SER A 6 -15.84 -19.93 11.73
N PRO A 7 -15.35 -20.67 10.72
CA PRO A 7 -14.16 -21.50 10.89
C PRO A 7 -12.95 -20.60 11.14
N VAL A 8 -12.30 -20.79 12.30
CA VAL A 8 -11.05 -20.11 12.66
C VAL A 8 -10.02 -20.45 11.59
N ARG A 9 -9.63 -19.46 10.79
CA ARG A 9 -8.60 -19.63 9.76
C ARG A 9 -7.27 -19.24 10.37
N THR A 10 -6.29 -20.11 10.31
CA THR A 10 -4.91 -19.82 10.75
C THR A 10 -3.98 -19.70 9.54
N CYS A 11 -2.91 -18.93 9.71
CA CYS A 11 -1.88 -18.79 8.71
C CYS A 11 -1.05 -20.08 8.64
N SER A 12 -0.97 -20.71 7.47
CA SER A 12 -0.17 -21.93 7.26
C SER A 12 1.34 -21.73 7.49
N ASN A 13 1.81 -20.48 7.52
CA ASN A 13 3.23 -20.16 7.68
C ASN A 13 3.62 -19.86 9.13
N CYS A 14 2.78 -19.13 9.89
CA CYS A 14 3.10 -18.71 11.26
C CYS A 14 2.12 -19.17 12.33
N GLY A 15 1.05 -19.89 11.97
CA GLY A 15 0.06 -20.42 12.90
C GLY A 15 -0.86 -19.38 13.55
N HIS A 16 -0.66 -18.08 13.33
CA HIS A 16 -1.54 -17.05 13.87
C HIS A 16 -2.93 -17.09 13.25
N SER A 17 -3.94 -16.80 14.07
CA SER A 17 -5.32 -16.66 13.61
C SER A 17 -5.45 -15.48 12.65
N LEU A 18 -5.92 -15.77 11.44
CA LEU A 18 -6.28 -14.80 10.40
C LEU A 18 -7.69 -14.24 10.62
N THR A 19 -8.47 -14.88 11.48
CA THR A 19 -9.77 -14.41 11.94
C THR A 19 -9.63 -13.80 13.33
N ARG A 20 -10.47 -12.81 13.66
CA ARG A 20 -10.64 -12.28 15.02
C ARG A 20 -11.92 -12.83 15.65
N PRO A 21 -11.97 -14.12 16.03
CA PRO A 21 -13.15 -14.68 16.69
C PRO A 21 -13.40 -14.08 18.07
N ASP A 22 -12.41 -13.37 18.63
CA ASP A 22 -12.51 -12.58 19.86
C ASP A 22 -13.41 -11.35 19.72
N ILE A 23 -13.64 -10.86 18.49
CA ILE A 23 -14.54 -9.74 18.21
C ILE A 23 -15.90 -10.31 17.82
N GLU A 24 -16.79 -10.44 18.81
CA GLU A 24 -18.19 -10.83 18.57
C GLU A 24 -19.04 -9.60 18.31
N ILE A 25 -19.80 -9.62 17.20
CA ILE A 25 -20.83 -8.61 16.96
C ILE A 25 -22.05 -9.01 17.80
N PRO A 26 -22.46 -8.20 18.79
CA PRO A 26 -23.59 -8.54 19.63
C PRO A 26 -24.87 -8.63 18.79
N ALA A 27 -25.63 -9.69 18.99
CA ALA A 27 -26.93 -9.84 18.36
C ALA A 27 -27.90 -8.77 18.91
N SER A 28 -28.78 -8.26 18.05
CA SER A 28 -29.81 -7.31 18.51
C SER A 28 -30.68 -7.97 19.59
N PRO A 29 -30.96 -7.28 20.71
CA PRO A 29 -31.91 -7.77 21.71
C PRO A 29 -33.34 -7.89 21.15
N PHE A 30 -33.64 -7.20 20.04
CA PHE A 30 -34.94 -7.27 19.36
C PHE A 30 -34.78 -7.47 17.84
N PRO A 31 -34.43 -8.69 17.38
CA PRO A 31 -34.18 -8.97 15.97
C PRO A 31 -35.37 -8.65 15.05
N ASN A 32 -36.59 -8.86 15.57
CA ASN A 32 -37.85 -8.62 14.86
C ASN A 32 -38.13 -7.13 14.63
N LEU A 33 -37.63 -6.25 15.51
CA LEU A 33 -37.79 -4.80 15.36
C LEU A 33 -36.79 -4.24 14.34
N VAL A 34 -35.57 -4.79 14.29
CA VAL A 34 -34.52 -4.33 13.37
C VAL A 34 -34.88 -4.58 11.89
N HIS A 35 -35.58 -5.68 11.60
CA HIS A 35 -35.94 -6.08 10.24
C HIS A 35 -37.42 -5.92 9.92
N GLY A 36 -38.20 -5.34 10.84
CA GLY A 36 -39.65 -5.15 10.71
C GLY A 36 -40.05 -3.68 10.64
N ASN A 37 -41.33 -3.43 10.40
CA ASN A 37 -41.92 -2.07 10.40
C ASN A 37 -42.45 -1.65 11.78
N GLN A 38 -42.10 -2.38 12.83
CA GLN A 38 -42.56 -2.13 14.20
C GLN A 38 -41.61 -1.17 14.91
N TYR A 39 -42.14 -0.27 15.73
CA TYR A 39 -41.34 0.61 16.57
C TYR A 39 -41.18 0.03 17.98
N ALA A 40 -40.09 0.42 18.66
CA ALA A 40 -39.85 0.01 20.04
C ALA A 40 -40.78 0.75 21.00
N GLU A 41 -41.30 0.03 21.99
CA GLU A 41 -42.23 0.58 22.98
C GLU A 41 -41.76 0.37 24.42
N GLY A 42 -42.04 1.35 25.27
CA GLY A 42 -41.84 1.29 26.71
C GLY A 42 -40.45 0.79 27.12
N PRO A 43 -40.34 -0.35 27.83
CA PRO A 43 -39.06 -0.86 28.33
C PRO A 43 -38.07 -1.26 27.22
N GLN A 44 -38.55 -1.54 26.00
CA GLN A 44 -37.68 -1.88 24.86
C GLN A 44 -36.76 -0.72 24.49
N ILE A 45 -37.23 0.52 24.62
CA ILE A 45 -36.45 1.73 24.31
C ILE A 45 -35.22 1.80 25.22
N SER A 46 -35.39 1.56 26.52
CA SER A 46 -34.26 1.55 27.47
C SER A 46 -33.24 0.46 27.12
N MET A 47 -33.70 -0.76 26.84
CA MET A 47 -32.82 -1.88 26.47
C MET A 47 -32.07 -1.63 25.15
N ILE A 48 -32.71 -0.94 24.20
CA ILE A 48 -32.06 -0.52 22.95
C ILE A 48 -31.00 0.55 23.23
N HIS A 49 -31.28 1.52 24.09
CA HIS A 49 -30.27 2.52 24.49
C HIS A 49 -29.05 1.87 25.16
N ASP A 50 -29.26 0.93 26.08
CA ASP A 50 -28.16 0.22 26.74
C ASP A 50 -27.33 -0.59 25.73
N ALA A 51 -27.99 -1.28 24.78
CA ALA A 51 -27.32 -2.01 23.71
C ALA A 51 -26.51 -1.09 22.78
N ILE A 52 -27.03 0.09 22.45
CA ILE A 52 -26.32 1.11 21.68
C ILE A 52 -25.10 1.61 22.46
N ALA A 53 -25.26 1.97 23.74
CA ALA A 53 -24.19 2.48 24.58
C ALA A 53 -23.03 1.47 24.70
N LEU A 54 -23.34 0.20 24.94
CA LEU A 54 -22.35 -0.88 24.97
C LEU A 54 -21.64 -1.04 23.63
N SER A 55 -22.39 -1.01 22.52
CA SER A 55 -21.83 -1.16 21.18
C SER A 55 -20.89 0.01 20.83
N LEU A 56 -21.24 1.24 21.21
CA LEU A 56 -20.39 2.41 21.03
C LEU A 56 -19.08 2.29 21.82
N GLN A 57 -19.12 1.76 23.05
CA GLN A 57 -17.91 1.50 23.83
C GLN A 57 -16.98 0.47 23.15
N HIS A 58 -17.56 -0.59 22.57
CA HIS A 58 -16.80 -1.57 21.79
C HIS A 58 -16.17 -0.95 20.55
N ILE A 59 -16.91 -0.10 19.82
CA ILE A 59 -16.41 0.63 18.65
C ILE A 59 -15.19 1.49 19.05
N LEU A 60 -15.30 2.27 20.13
CA LEU A 60 -14.19 3.10 20.59
C LEU A 60 -12.94 2.27 20.93
N THR A 61 -13.12 1.08 21.50
CA THR A 61 -12.01 0.17 21.79
C THR A 61 -11.35 -0.36 20.51
N LEU A 62 -12.17 -0.69 19.50
CA LEU A 62 -11.67 -1.13 18.20
C LEU A 62 -10.91 0.00 17.49
N ASP A 63 -11.43 1.22 17.52
CA ASP A 63 -10.79 2.39 16.89
C ASP A 63 -9.44 2.73 17.54
N ASP A 64 -9.30 2.57 18.86
CA ASP A 64 -8.01 2.74 19.55
C ASP A 64 -6.99 1.69 19.09
N GLU A 65 -7.41 0.43 18.98
CA GLU A 65 -6.54 -0.65 18.52
C GLU A 65 -6.17 -0.50 17.04
N ILE A 66 -7.09 -0.02 16.19
CA ILE A 66 -6.81 0.33 14.80
C ILE A 66 -5.76 1.44 14.75
N SER A 67 -5.96 2.53 15.49
CA SER A 67 -5.03 3.67 15.55
C SER A 67 -3.62 3.25 16.00
N ARG A 68 -3.56 2.35 16.99
CA ARG A 68 -2.30 1.77 17.47
C ARG A 68 -1.60 0.97 16.38
N GLN A 69 -2.33 0.13 15.64
CA GLN A 69 -1.77 -0.66 14.54
C GLN A 69 -1.30 0.21 13.37
N GLU A 70 -2.07 1.25 13.01
CA GLU A 70 -1.69 2.21 11.97
C GLU A 70 -0.38 2.93 12.32
N THR A 71 -0.19 3.29 13.59
CA THR A 71 1.08 3.88 14.06
C THR A 71 2.26 2.94 13.85
N VAL A 72 2.10 1.65 14.19
CA VAL A 72 3.15 0.63 13.98
C VAL A 72 3.41 0.44 12.49
N LEU A 73 2.37 0.37 11.66
CA LEU A 73 2.49 0.26 10.22
C LEU A 73 3.28 1.43 9.64
N ALA A 74 2.92 2.67 9.99
CA ALA A 74 3.62 3.87 9.53
C ALA A 74 5.12 3.85 9.88
N GLU A 75 5.49 3.37 11.07
CA GLU A 75 6.90 3.23 11.43
C GLU A 75 7.64 2.19 10.57
N LEU A 76 7.00 1.05 10.31
CA LEU A 76 7.56 0.00 9.44
C LEU A 76 7.76 0.49 8.01
N GLU A 77 6.80 1.23 7.46
CA GLU A 77 6.89 1.80 6.12
C GLU A 77 8.05 2.80 6.01
N ARG A 78 8.17 3.70 6.97
CA ARG A 78 9.31 4.63 7.05
C ARG A 78 10.65 3.90 7.09
N LYS A 79 10.76 2.81 7.86
CA LYS A 79 11.99 1.99 7.92
C LYS A 79 12.27 1.29 6.58
N ARG A 80 11.25 0.73 5.94
CA ARG A 80 11.33 0.09 4.62
C ARG A 80 11.84 1.08 3.57
N GLU A 81 11.31 2.30 3.56
CA GLU A 81 11.76 3.37 2.67
C GLU A 81 13.23 3.74 2.91
N GLY A 82 13.62 3.91 4.18
CA GLY A 82 15.02 4.17 4.53
C GLY A 82 15.97 3.06 4.04
N MET A 83 15.58 1.79 4.22
CA MET A 83 16.36 0.65 3.71
C MET A 83 16.39 0.61 2.17
N THR A 84 15.29 0.95 1.52
CA THR A 84 15.21 1.00 0.05
C THR A 84 16.14 2.07 -0.53
N ALA A 85 16.17 3.25 0.09
CA ALA A 85 17.10 4.33 -0.26
C ALA A 85 18.55 3.89 -0.03
N TYR A 86 18.85 3.27 1.11
CA TYR A 86 20.17 2.71 1.42
C TYR A 86 20.63 1.72 0.34
N VAL A 87 19.81 0.73 0.00
CA VAL A 87 20.11 -0.27 -1.03
C VAL A 87 20.34 0.40 -2.39
N THR A 88 19.50 1.35 -2.77
CA THR A 88 19.62 2.07 -4.05
C THR A 88 20.93 2.84 -4.13
N ALA A 89 21.31 3.57 -3.09
CA ALA A 89 22.57 4.29 -3.03
C ALA A 89 23.78 3.36 -3.17
N HIS A 90 23.76 2.20 -2.50
CA HIS A 90 24.86 1.23 -2.56
C HIS A 90 24.91 0.48 -3.88
N ARG A 91 23.77 0.19 -4.51
CA ARG A 91 23.74 -0.33 -5.89
C ARG A 91 24.36 0.66 -6.88
N GLY A 92 24.12 1.95 -6.68
CA GLY A 92 24.81 3.01 -7.43
C GLY A 92 26.33 2.93 -7.29
N LEU A 93 26.86 2.44 -6.16
CA LEU A 93 28.30 2.24 -6.00
C LEU A 93 28.83 1.09 -6.88
N LEU A 94 28.02 0.07 -7.14
CA LEU A 94 28.42 -1.06 -7.97
C LEU A 94 28.21 -0.80 -9.47
N ALA A 95 27.52 0.27 -9.83
CA ALA A 95 27.32 0.64 -11.22
C ALA A 95 28.68 1.01 -11.87
N PRO A 96 29.08 0.35 -12.97
CA PRO A 96 30.35 0.64 -13.65
C PRO A 96 30.47 2.10 -14.11
N PHE A 97 29.33 2.76 -14.36
CA PHE A 97 29.23 4.17 -14.72
C PHE A 97 28.25 4.84 -13.76
N ARG A 98 28.76 5.60 -12.80
CA ARG A 98 27.93 6.31 -11.79
C ARG A 98 27.44 7.68 -12.26
N SER A 99 28.19 8.27 -13.18
CA SER A 99 27.91 9.50 -13.90
C SER A 99 28.86 9.46 -15.10
N VAL A 100 28.33 9.58 -16.31
CA VAL A 100 29.18 9.83 -17.48
C VAL A 100 29.25 11.35 -17.61
N PRO A 101 30.46 11.94 -17.57
CA PRO A 101 30.62 13.37 -17.83
C PRO A 101 29.97 13.76 -19.17
N GLU A 102 29.37 14.94 -19.22
CA GLU A 102 28.59 15.39 -20.38
C GLU A 102 29.41 15.39 -21.67
N ASP A 103 30.67 15.80 -21.59
CA ASP A 103 31.65 15.75 -22.66
C ASP A 103 31.87 14.32 -23.19
N ILE A 104 32.00 13.34 -22.30
CA ILE A 104 32.17 11.92 -22.67
C ILE A 104 30.89 11.36 -23.30
N LEU A 105 29.71 11.73 -22.77
CA LEU A 105 28.41 11.35 -23.34
C LEU A 105 28.23 11.92 -24.75
N VAL A 106 28.56 13.20 -24.94
CA VAL A 106 28.51 13.88 -26.24
C VAL A 106 29.47 13.22 -27.22
N GLU A 107 30.70 12.92 -26.79
CA GLU A 107 31.68 12.25 -27.63
C GLU A 107 31.23 10.85 -28.07
N ILE A 108 30.70 10.03 -27.15
CA ILE A 108 30.13 8.71 -27.48
C ILE A 108 29.00 8.86 -28.50
N LEU A 109 28.06 9.77 -28.28
CA LEU A 109 26.92 9.98 -29.17
C LEU A 109 27.33 10.51 -30.56
N MET A 110 28.35 11.37 -30.62
CA MET A 110 28.92 11.86 -31.87
C MET A 110 29.58 10.72 -32.67
N HIS A 111 30.31 9.82 -32.01
CA HIS A 111 30.90 8.63 -32.65
C HIS A 111 29.83 7.65 -33.13
N PHE A 112 28.72 7.47 -32.40
CA PHE A 112 27.60 6.64 -32.85
C PHE A 112 26.88 7.21 -34.08
N LYS A 113 26.73 8.54 -34.17
CA LYS A 113 26.11 9.21 -35.34
C LYS A 113 26.91 9.02 -36.63
N ALA A 114 28.21 8.83 -36.49
CA ALA A 114 29.14 8.82 -37.60
C ALA A 114 29.23 7.44 -38.31
N GLY A 115 28.74 6.36 -37.67
CA GLY A 115 29.02 4.99 -38.10
C GLY A 115 30.42 4.55 -37.66
N TRP A 116 30.59 3.30 -37.26
CA TRP A 116 31.87 2.79 -36.77
C TRP A 116 32.83 2.52 -37.95
N GLY A 117 34.03 3.11 -37.91
CA GLY A 117 35.09 2.95 -38.94
C GLY A 117 35.47 4.25 -39.65
N GLU A 118 36.38 4.17 -40.63
CA GLU A 118 37.05 5.29 -41.33
C GLU A 118 36.11 6.33 -42.02
N ASN A 119 34.79 6.12 -42.01
CA ASN A 119 33.80 6.98 -42.67
C ASN A 119 32.93 7.80 -41.71
N ALA A 120 33.34 7.88 -40.43
CA ALA A 120 32.68 8.64 -39.40
C ALA A 120 32.58 10.15 -39.70
N ARG A 121 31.45 10.63 -40.25
CA ARG A 121 31.16 12.07 -40.42
C ARG A 121 30.34 12.62 -39.25
N CYS A 122 31.01 13.24 -38.27
CA CYS A 122 30.35 14.01 -37.21
C CYS A 122 29.78 15.32 -37.77
N SER A 123 28.45 15.47 -37.80
CA SER A 123 27.80 16.75 -38.11
C SER A 123 27.15 17.34 -36.86
N TYR A 124 27.64 18.51 -36.44
CA TYR A 124 27.18 19.27 -35.27
C TYR A 124 25.80 19.93 -35.43
N THR A 125 25.20 19.88 -36.62
CA THR A 125 23.96 20.63 -36.91
C THR A 125 22.66 19.84 -36.71
N GLY A 126 22.74 18.53 -36.45
CA GLY A 126 21.58 17.69 -36.10
C GLY A 126 21.72 17.18 -34.67
N GLY A 127 20.93 17.73 -33.74
CA GLY A 127 21.06 17.46 -32.31
C GLY A 127 20.68 16.03 -31.87
N PRO A 128 20.82 15.72 -30.57
CA PRO A 128 20.65 14.37 -30.01
C PRO A 128 19.25 13.75 -30.15
N LEU A 129 18.24 14.57 -30.46
CA LEU A 129 16.83 14.17 -30.50
C LEU A 129 16.47 13.26 -31.68
N GLU A 130 17.30 13.20 -32.73
CA GLU A 130 17.06 12.29 -33.87
C GLU A 130 17.44 10.83 -33.55
N ILE A 131 18.31 10.61 -32.55
CA ILE A 131 18.79 9.28 -32.16
C ILE A 131 17.73 8.53 -31.33
N ALA A 132 16.89 9.24 -30.59
CA ALA A 132 15.88 8.65 -29.72
C ALA A 132 14.66 8.08 -30.46
N GLY A 133 14.58 8.21 -31.79
CA GLY A 133 13.46 7.69 -32.60
C GLY A 133 12.10 8.27 -32.22
N VAL A 134 12.07 9.42 -31.53
CA VAL A 134 10.81 10.08 -31.17
C VAL A 134 10.27 10.77 -32.42
N CYS A 135 9.21 10.19 -33.00
CA CYS A 135 8.47 10.84 -34.07
C CYS A 135 8.01 12.24 -33.61
N ARG A 136 8.28 13.27 -34.41
CA ARG A 136 7.63 14.58 -34.23
C ARG A 136 6.20 14.45 -34.73
N CYS A 137 5.23 14.67 -33.85
CA CYS A 137 3.87 15.01 -34.25
C CYS A 137 3.81 16.46 -34.73
#